data_AF-A0A960IIN0-F1
#
_entry.id   AF-A0A960IIN0-F1
#
_cell.length_a   1.000
_cell.length_b   1.000
_cell.length_c   1.000
_cell.angle_alpha   90.00
_cell.angle_beta   90.00
_cell.angle_gamma   90.00
#
_symmetry.space_group_name_H-M   'P 1'
#
loop_
_entity.id
_entity.type
_entity.pdbx_description
1 polymer ?
#
loop_
_entity_poly.entity_id
_entity_poly.type
_entity_poly.pdbx_seq_one_letter_code
_entity_poly.pdbx_strand_id
1 'polypeptide(L)' 'MKLVDKTIQVNAPADLLYELLTDAEHLVRWMAATAEVDAQVGGTIRWTHANGDTCAGQFVELVPARRIVFTYGWER' A
#
# COMPACT_ATOMS: atom_id res chain seq x y z
N MET A 1 20.79 7.24 5.56
CA MET A 1 19.51 6.65 5.10
C MET A 1 19.81 5.75 3.91
N LYS A 2 19.41 4.47 3.93
CA LYS A 2 19.56 3.60 2.76
C LYS A 2 18.26 3.63 1.97
N LEU A 3 18.36 3.94 0.68
CA LEU A 3 17.24 3.85 -0.25
C LEU A 3 17.20 2.44 -0.83
N VAL A 4 16.00 1.89 -0.99
CA VAL A 4 15.76 0.64 -1.71
C VAL A 4 14.91 0.97 -2.93
N ASP A 5 15.34 0.49 -4.10
CA ASP A 5 14.62 0.60 -5.36
C ASP A 5 14.37 -0.80 -5.94
N LYS A 6 13.15 -1.03 -6.43
CA LYS A 6 12.76 -2.30 -7.05
C LYS A 6 11.72 -2.04 -8.15
N THR A 7 11.98 -2.59 -9.33
CA THR A 7 11.04 -2.57 -10.46
C THR A 7 10.57 -3.99 -10.79
N ILE A 8 9.27 -4.14 -11.06
CA ILE A 8 8.63 -5.39 -11.48
C ILE A 8 7.72 -5.07 -12.68
N GLN A 9 7.71 -5.94 -13.69
CA GLN A 9 6.79 -5.84 -14.82
C GLN A 9 5.56 -6.71 -14.55
N VAL A 10 4.37 -6.13 -14.68
CA VAL A 10 3.09 -6.83 -14.48
C VAL A 10 2.23 -6.60 -15.71
N ASN A 11 1.73 -7.68 -16.32
CA ASN A 11 0.84 -7.59 -17.48
C ASN A 11 -0.60 -7.33 -17.03
N ALA A 12 -0.86 -6.14 -16.52
CA ALA A 12 -2.18 -5.70 -16.05
C ALA A 12 -2.39 -4.20 -16.32
N PRO A 13 -3.64 -3.74 -16.46
CA PRO A 13 -3.98 -2.33 -16.48
C PRO A 13 -3.53 -1.59 -15.20
N ALA A 14 -3.11 -0.32 -15.34
CA ALA A 14 -2.55 0.45 -14.24
C ALA A 14 -3.59 0.91 -13.20
N ASP A 15 -4.84 1.07 -13.61
CA ASP A 15 -6.00 1.31 -12.74
C ASP A 15 -6.25 0.12 -11.81
N LEU A 16 -6.20 -1.11 -12.33
CA LEU A 16 -6.30 -2.32 -11.50
C LEU A 16 -5.17 -2.40 -10.48
N LEU A 17 -3.92 -2.13 -10.89
CA LEU A 17 -2.78 -2.14 -9.96
C LEU A 17 -2.89 -1.05 -8.89
N TYR A 18 -3.45 0.09 -9.25
CA TYR A 18 -3.70 1.18 -8.31
C TYR A 18 -4.73 0.75 -7.26
N GLU A 19 -5.88 0.21 -7.69
CA GLU A 19 -6.91 -0.31 -6.79
C GLU A 19 -6.37 -1.41 -5.86
N LEU A 20 -5.54 -2.32 -6.37
CA LEU A 20 -4.89 -3.38 -5.56
C LEU A 20 -4.04 -2.87 -4.38
N LEU A 21 -3.62 -1.60 -4.44
CA LEU A 21 -2.74 -0.95 -3.45
C LEU A 21 -3.45 0.12 -2.63
N THR A 22 -4.63 0.58 -3.05
CA THR A 22 -5.39 1.64 -2.37
C THR A 22 -6.72 1.16 -1.82
N ASP A 23 -7.08 -0.11 -2.00
CA ASP A 23 -8.29 -0.70 -1.44
C ASP A 23 -7.95 -1.82 -0.44
N ALA A 24 -8.56 -1.77 0.73
CA ALA A 24 -8.29 -2.71 1.81
C ALA A 24 -8.71 -4.15 1.43
N GLU A 25 -9.86 -4.33 0.76
CA GLU A 25 -10.35 -5.66 0.37
C GLU A 25 -9.45 -6.30 -0.69
N HIS A 26 -8.80 -5.49 -1.53
CA HIS A 26 -7.83 -5.99 -2.49
C HIS A 26 -6.48 -6.31 -1.85
N LEU A 27 -5.98 -5.45 -0.96
CA LEU A 27 -4.70 -5.67 -0.27
C LEU A 27 -4.66 -6.99 0.51
N VAL A 28 -5.75 -7.34 1.19
CA VAL A 28 -5.84 -8.59 1.96
C VAL A 28 -5.83 -9.85 1.10
N ARG A 29 -6.07 -9.75 -0.21
CA ARG A 29 -6.06 -10.92 -1.10
C ARG A 29 -4.66 -11.41 -1.43
N TRP A 30 -3.63 -10.59 -1.23
CA TRP A 30 -2.28 -10.94 -1.70
C TRP A 30 -1.13 -10.48 -0.79
N MET A 31 -1.26 -9.33 -0.09
CA MET A 31 -0.14 -8.73 0.65
C MET A 31 -0.29 -8.86 2.18
N ALA A 32 -1.53 -8.85 2.68
CA ALA A 32 -1.83 -8.70 4.09
C ALA A 32 -2.86 -9.72 4.59
N ALA A 33 -2.81 -10.02 5.89
CA ALA A 33 -3.87 -10.75 6.58
C ALA A 33 -5.05 -9.82 6.95
N THR A 34 -4.75 -8.59 7.34
CA THR A 34 -5.73 -7.52 7.60
C THR A 34 -5.20 -6.19 7.07
N ALA A 35 -6.10 -5.30 6.65
CA ALA A 35 -5.74 -3.97 6.17
C ALA A 35 -6.80 -2.94 6.59
N GLU A 36 -6.33 -1.72 6.87
CA GLU A 36 -7.12 -0.52 7.09
C GLU A 36 -6.61 0.55 6.13
N VAL A 37 -7.47 1.00 5.22
CA VAL A 37 -7.09 1.94 4.16
C VAL A 37 -8.14 3.02 4.01
N ASP A 38 -7.68 4.27 4.06
CA ASP A 38 -8.44 5.46 3.71
C ASP A 38 -7.69 6.20 2.59
N ALA A 39 -8.06 5.91 1.34
CA ALA A 39 -7.31 6.30 0.14
C ALA A 39 -7.54 7.76 -0.28
N GLN A 40 -7.20 8.68 0.62
CA GLN A 40 -7.13 10.12 0.39
C GLN A 40 -5.81 10.66 0.93
N VAL A 41 -5.34 11.81 0.41
CA VAL A 41 -4.13 12.45 0.94
C VAL A 41 -4.34 12.80 2.42
N GLY A 42 -3.45 12.34 3.29
CA GLY A 42 -3.56 12.41 4.75
C GLY A 42 -4.30 11.24 5.41
N GLY A 43 -4.95 10.38 4.62
CA GLY A 43 -5.65 9.18 5.08
C GLY A 43 -4.69 8.05 5.46
N THR A 44 -5.19 7.10 6.24
CA THR A 44 -4.43 5.98 6.80
C THR A 44 -4.12 4.91 5.75
N ILE A 45 -2.91 4.34 5.80
CA ILE A 45 -2.58 3.04 5.21
C ILE A 45 -1.90 2.18 6.27
N ARG A 46 -2.57 1.09 6.66
CA ARG A 46 -2.10 0.18 7.69
C ARG A 46 -2.43 -1.25 7.29
N TRP A 47 -1.49 -2.17 7.49
CA TRP A 47 -1.75 -3.59 7.25
C TRP A 47 -0.91 -4.50 8.13
N THR A 48 -1.45 -5.67 8.43
CA THR A 48 -0.76 -6.72 9.17
C THR A 48 -0.42 -7.87 8.23
N HIS A 49 0.85 -8.26 8.20
CA HIS A 49 1.32 -9.43 7.45
C HIS A 49 0.86 -10.74 8.11
N ALA A 50 0.91 -11.84 7.37
CA ALA A 50 0.53 -13.16 7.88
C ALA A 50 1.38 -13.64 9.08
N ASN A 51 2.58 -13.09 9.26
CA ASN A 51 3.46 -13.37 10.40
C ASN A 51 3.14 -12.52 11.66
N GLY A 52 2.14 -11.62 11.58
CA GLY A 52 1.73 -10.75 12.68
C GLY A 52 2.37 -9.36 12.68
N ASP A 53 3.40 -9.11 11.85
CA ASP A 53 4.03 -7.80 11.79
C ASP A 53 3.11 -6.77 11.15
N THR A 54 3.01 -5.59 11.75
CA THR A 54 2.13 -4.52 11.26
C THR A 54 2.92 -3.33 10.75
N CYS A 55 2.56 -2.88 9.55
CA CYS A 55 3.02 -1.63 8.97
C CYS A 55 1.93 -0.57 9.09
N ALA A 56 2.31 0.66 9.40
CA ALA A 56 1.41 1.80 9.44
C ALA A 56 2.04 3.06 8.85
N GLY A 57 1.19 3.91 8.30
CA GLY A 57 1.54 5.19 7.74
C GLY A 57 0.35 5.96 7.19
N GLN A 58 0.65 7.01 6.43
CA GLN A 58 -0.34 7.89 5.82
C GLN A 58 -0.02 8.13 4.35
N PHE A 59 -1.04 8.25 3.51
CA PHE A 59 -0.88 8.66 2.13
C PHE A 59 -0.44 10.12 2.05
N VAL A 60 0.61 10.37 1.27
CA VAL A 60 1.21 11.69 1.05
C VAL A 60 0.87 12.21 -0.34
N GLU A 61 0.82 11.33 -1.35
CA GLU A 61 0.44 11.67 -2.71
C GLU A 61 -0.31 10.49 -3.34
N LEU A 62 -1.40 10.80 -4.05
CA LEU A 62 -2.22 9.85 -4.78
C LEU A 62 -2.52 10.41 -6.16
N VAL A 63 -1.97 9.76 -7.20
CA VAL A 63 -2.28 10.05 -8.61
C VAL A 63 -2.85 8.78 -9.22
N PRO A 64 -4.18 8.73 -9.49
CA PRO A 64 -4.85 7.54 -10.01
C PRO A 64 -4.12 6.91 -11.19
N ALA A 65 -4.01 5.58 -11.16
CA ALA A 65 -3.34 4.76 -12.19
C ALA A 65 -1.88 5.15 -12.50
N ARG A 66 -1.19 5.88 -11.62
CA ARG A 66 0.17 6.40 -11.89
C ARG A 66 1.11 6.37 -10.70
N ARG A 67 0.69 6.87 -9.53
CA ARG A 67 1.61 7.08 -8.40
C ARG A 67 0.89 6.99 -7.05
N ILE A 68 1.52 6.29 -6.12
CA ILE A 68 1.15 6.26 -4.70
C ILE A 68 2.42 6.59 -3.91
N VAL A 69 2.33 7.54 -2.99
CA VAL A 69 3.39 7.85 -2.02
C VAL A 69 2.76 7.82 -0.64
N PHE A 70 3.37 7.09 0.28
CA PHE A 70 2.93 7.00 1.66
C PHE A 70 4.12 6.88 2.60
N THR A 71 3.94 7.26 3.86
CA THR A 71 4.94 7.03 4.90
C THR A 71 4.92 5.56 5.31
N TYR A 72 6.05 5.01 5.73
CA TYR A 72 6.14 3.60 6.12
C TYR A 72 6.85 3.46 7.47
N GLY A 73 6.19 2.79 8.41
CA GLY A 73 6.75 2.47 9.72
C GLY A 73 6.20 1.17 10.27
N TRP A 74 7.00 0.50 11.09
CA TRP A 74 6.57 -0.70 11.82
C TRP A 74 5.89 -0.29 13.12
N GLU A 75 4.71 -0.83 13.38
CA GLU A 75 4.13 -0.80 14.72
C GLU A 75 4.88 -1.82 15.59
N ARG A 76 5.28 -1.41 16.79
CA ARG A 76 5.89 -2.27 17.81
C ARG A 76 4.94 -2.44 18.98
#